data_AF-A0A922M566-F1
#
_entry.id   AF-A0A922M566-F1
#
_cell.length_a   1.000
_cell.length_b   1.000
_cell.length_c   1.000
_cell.angle_alpha   90.00
_cell.angle_beta   90.00
_cell.angle_gamma   90.00
#
_symmetry.space_group_name_H-M   'P 1'
#
loop_
_entity.id
_entity.type
_entity.pdbx_description
1 polymer ?
#
loop_
_entity_poly.entity_id
_entity_poly.type
_entity_poly.pdbx_seq_one_letter_code
_entity_poly.pdbx_strand_id
1 'polypeptide(L)'
;MDDLRPLSETLSAYLETLVLERSCDPTRSHTENRLKALADFYGKACKAGPWVPDRTRDAELKRQYPSLCAACAKTCMAGDIYWGNSGSLTCLTDGAGDVTWGEADDVKTYFKIKEGEPLTGYENFAYLCRDGTWRDLTQEPCIWLRKPWNVIVAKRKASEAVSKLTQSLTNSSVTVDRHWRGALSALLESNQALPEPLHPPRAPMDYLAQAQGFREAYSQAGCDPPRHITFCTTSLLAKNKCEWLSEAGAVYGIAPPLQCIMRSSTEECLKAVSNGESDATAADSDWLVAGIRDYALTPILNEITPIVEKTGSIVAYVNKDAEITKMADLRGKRAAFPRYDGVAWHSVKDYIMKHEKMSCKDYVEEYFKEICAPGMDGKKCYEAGEEEALKSLLDGNSDVAFISMKTFNTYKENNKASETIKKIVPLCPEGNQKFCFVSWSNLGHIFVANNITNIRRHEIINVFTKLDQLFGKHPPFHNAMFSMYGPFNHEMEVIFHSNTKSLATINVLSTHPYNKIPYNFELAMSNVTDFTCGFGAKTTPSLFVFLVTLVVFLIYS
;
A
#
# COMPACT_ATOMS: atom_id res chain seq x y z
N MET A 1 -12.43 18.51 -8.44
CA MET A 1 -12.40 17.53 -7.33
C MET A 1 -13.51 16.52 -7.58
N ASP A 2 -13.37 15.73 -8.65
CA ASP A 2 -14.32 14.65 -9.02
C ASP A 2 -13.60 13.27 -9.08
N ASP A 3 -12.36 13.21 -8.61
CA ASP A 3 -11.44 12.05 -8.71
C ASP A 3 -11.84 10.84 -7.85
N LEU A 4 -13.05 10.84 -7.26
CA LEU A 4 -13.42 9.95 -6.15
C LEU A 4 -14.71 9.20 -6.39
N ARG A 5 -14.94 8.80 -7.63
CA ARG A 5 -15.69 7.59 -7.89
C ARG A 5 -14.71 6.46 -8.20
N PRO A 6 -14.09 5.78 -7.21
CA PRO A 6 -13.43 4.49 -7.43
C PRO A 6 -14.35 3.48 -8.13
N LEU A 7 -15.68 3.70 -8.05
CA LEU A 7 -16.70 2.97 -8.78
C LEU A 7 -16.75 3.25 -10.30
N SER A 8 -16.35 4.44 -10.80
CA SER A 8 -16.35 4.72 -12.26
C SER A 8 -15.23 3.93 -12.96
N GLU A 9 -14.03 3.89 -12.38
CA GLU A 9 -12.96 3.02 -12.90
C GLU A 9 -13.32 1.53 -12.79
N THR A 10 -13.97 1.12 -11.70
CA THR A 10 -14.43 -0.28 -11.54
C THR A 10 -15.49 -0.64 -12.60
N LEU A 11 -16.47 0.24 -12.85
CA LEU A 11 -17.47 0.03 -13.89
C LEU A 11 -16.88 0.07 -15.29
N SER A 12 -15.91 0.96 -15.54
CA SER A 12 -15.14 0.99 -16.78
C SER A 12 -14.39 -0.33 -16.98
N ALA A 13 -13.77 -0.88 -15.94
CA ALA A 13 -13.11 -2.18 -16.01
C ALA A 13 -14.09 -3.33 -16.31
N TYR A 14 -15.28 -3.31 -15.71
CA TYR A 14 -16.35 -4.27 -16.01
C TYR A 14 -16.86 -4.14 -17.44
N LEU A 15 -16.99 -2.92 -17.95
CA LEU A 15 -17.37 -2.68 -19.34
C LEU A 15 -16.29 -3.15 -20.31
N GLU A 16 -15.02 -2.85 -20.06
CA GLU A 16 -13.88 -3.36 -20.84
C GLU A 16 -13.91 -4.89 -20.89
N THR A 17 -14.23 -5.53 -19.78
CA THR A 17 -14.34 -6.98 -19.64
C THR A 17 -15.49 -7.56 -20.49
N LEU A 18 -16.58 -6.82 -20.68
CA LEU A 18 -17.71 -7.23 -21.53
C LEU A 18 -17.43 -7.07 -23.03
N VAL A 19 -16.58 -6.10 -23.40
CA VAL A 19 -16.32 -5.74 -24.80
C VAL A 19 -15.12 -6.50 -25.38
N LEU A 20 -14.12 -6.80 -24.55
CA LEU A 20 -12.84 -7.33 -24.99
C LEU A 20 -12.67 -8.80 -24.65
N GLU A 21 -12.01 -9.53 -25.54
CA GLU A 21 -11.49 -10.85 -25.21
C GLU A 21 -10.33 -10.73 -24.21
N ARG A 22 -10.36 -11.57 -23.18
CA ARG A 22 -9.34 -11.56 -22.12
C ARG A 22 -8.01 -12.10 -22.66
N SER A 23 -6.96 -11.28 -22.59
CA SER A 23 -5.59 -11.70 -22.85
C SER A 23 -4.86 -12.14 -21.58
N CYS A 24 -4.13 -13.25 -21.67
CA CYS A 24 -3.43 -13.88 -20.55
C CYS A 24 -1.95 -14.19 -20.86
N ASP A 25 -1.28 -13.34 -21.66
CA ASP A 25 0.14 -13.48 -21.96
C ASP A 25 0.98 -13.45 -20.65
N PRO A 26 1.74 -14.52 -20.33
CA PRO A 26 2.56 -14.58 -19.12
C PRO A 26 3.73 -13.59 -19.13
N THR A 27 4.13 -13.10 -20.31
CA THR A 27 5.21 -12.12 -20.47
C THR A 27 4.76 -10.67 -20.20
N ARG A 28 3.50 -10.48 -19.75
CA ARG A 28 2.91 -9.17 -19.43
C ARG A 28 2.23 -9.21 -18.09
N SER A 29 2.06 -8.03 -17.49
CA SER A 29 1.22 -7.90 -16.31
C SER A 29 -0.26 -8.02 -16.70
N HIS A 30 -1.14 -8.36 -15.75
CA HIS A 30 -2.59 -8.31 -16.01
C HIS A 30 -3.07 -6.95 -16.51
N THR A 31 -2.52 -5.86 -15.97
CA THR A 31 -2.90 -4.51 -16.40
C THR A 31 -2.41 -4.24 -17.84
N GLU A 32 -1.19 -4.66 -18.17
CA GLU A 32 -0.66 -4.50 -19.52
C GLU A 32 -1.39 -5.37 -20.55
N ASN A 33 -1.77 -6.60 -20.20
CA ASN A 33 -2.59 -7.45 -21.07
C ASN A 33 -3.92 -6.78 -21.44
N ARG A 34 -4.57 -6.10 -20.48
CA ARG A 34 -5.78 -5.32 -20.73
C ARG A 34 -5.52 -4.12 -21.64
N LEU A 35 -4.45 -3.37 -21.40
CA LEU A 35 -4.08 -2.23 -22.24
C LEU A 35 -3.74 -2.67 -23.66
N LYS A 36 -3.04 -3.78 -23.83
CA LYS A 36 -2.76 -4.35 -25.14
C LYS A 36 -4.05 -4.76 -25.86
N ALA A 37 -4.96 -5.47 -25.19
CA ALA A 37 -6.24 -5.87 -25.78
C ALA A 37 -7.05 -4.64 -26.24
N LEU A 38 -7.08 -3.58 -25.43
CA LEU A 38 -7.69 -2.31 -25.81
C LEU A 38 -7.03 -1.68 -27.04
N ALA A 39 -5.69 -1.66 -27.07
CA ALA A 39 -4.92 -1.05 -28.14
C ALA A 39 -5.05 -1.81 -29.48
N ASP A 40 -5.18 -3.13 -29.42
CA ASP A 40 -5.41 -3.98 -30.58
C ASP A 40 -6.85 -3.86 -31.09
N PHE A 41 -7.83 -3.66 -30.19
CA PHE A 41 -9.25 -3.52 -30.54
C PHE A 41 -9.61 -2.13 -31.10
N TYR A 42 -9.22 -1.06 -30.40
CA TYR A 42 -9.50 0.31 -30.82
C TYR A 42 -8.29 0.89 -31.53
N GLY A 43 -8.34 0.98 -32.87
CA GLY A 43 -7.21 1.48 -33.67
C GLY A 43 -6.66 2.84 -33.22
N LYS A 44 -7.55 3.79 -32.84
CA LYS A 44 -7.23 5.02 -32.12
C LYS A 44 -8.25 5.22 -30.99
N ALA A 45 -7.80 5.62 -29.82
CA ALA A 45 -8.65 5.94 -28.69
C ALA A 45 -8.11 7.11 -27.87
N CYS A 46 -8.96 7.67 -26.99
CA CYS A 46 -8.53 8.55 -25.92
C CYS A 46 -8.82 7.91 -24.56
N LYS A 47 -7.85 7.16 -24.04
CA LYS A 47 -7.81 6.66 -22.67
C LYS A 47 -6.91 7.58 -21.83
N ALA A 48 -7.37 8.82 -21.62
CA ALA A 48 -6.65 9.79 -20.81
C ALA A 48 -6.67 9.41 -19.31
N GLY A 49 -5.75 10.00 -18.54
CA GLY A 49 -5.65 9.76 -17.09
C GLY A 49 -4.67 8.65 -16.72
N PRO A 50 -4.54 8.32 -15.42
CA PRO A 50 -3.62 7.29 -14.94
C PRO A 50 -4.10 5.89 -15.34
N TRP A 51 -3.22 5.06 -15.90
CA TRP A 51 -3.48 3.64 -16.19
C TRP A 51 -3.01 2.73 -15.05
N VAL A 52 -1.93 3.15 -14.38
CA VAL A 52 -1.38 2.54 -13.16
C VAL A 52 -0.98 3.62 -12.15
N PRO A 53 -0.96 3.33 -10.84
CA PRO A 53 -0.58 4.32 -9.83
C PRO A 53 0.86 4.83 -9.96
N ASP A 54 1.80 3.98 -10.39
CA ASP A 54 3.20 4.39 -10.58
C ASP A 54 3.35 5.24 -11.85
N ARG A 55 3.69 6.52 -11.67
CA ARG A 55 3.79 7.50 -12.76
C ARG A 55 4.84 7.15 -13.82
N THR A 56 5.94 6.50 -13.42
CA THR A 56 7.03 6.16 -14.34
C THR A 56 6.58 5.03 -15.26
N ARG A 57 5.98 3.99 -14.69
CA ARG A 57 5.41 2.86 -15.42
C ARG A 57 4.21 3.29 -16.27
N ASP A 58 3.38 4.19 -15.76
CA ASP A 58 2.27 4.77 -16.51
C ASP A 58 2.73 5.47 -17.79
N ALA A 59 3.76 6.33 -17.68
CA ALA A 59 4.36 7.01 -18.82
C ALA A 59 5.02 6.02 -19.80
N GLU A 60 5.62 4.94 -19.31
CA GLU A 60 6.20 3.88 -20.14
C GLU A 60 5.11 3.14 -20.93
N LEU A 61 4.03 2.73 -20.28
CA LEU A 61 2.90 2.06 -20.93
C LEU A 61 2.27 2.97 -21.99
N LYS A 62 2.10 4.27 -21.72
CA LYS A 62 1.59 5.23 -22.69
C LYS A 62 2.48 5.36 -23.94
N ARG A 63 3.81 5.30 -23.77
CA ARG A 63 4.75 5.26 -24.91
C ARG A 63 4.67 3.95 -25.68
N GLN A 64 4.44 2.83 -24.98
CA GLN A 64 4.35 1.51 -25.58
C GLN A 64 3.04 1.30 -26.35
N TYR A 65 1.94 1.90 -25.90
CA TYR A 65 0.61 1.80 -26.49
C TYR A 65 0.07 3.18 -26.91
N PRO A 66 0.72 3.88 -27.88
CA PRO A 66 0.37 5.25 -28.24
C PRO A 66 -1.01 5.37 -28.91
N SER A 67 -1.54 4.29 -29.49
CA SER A 67 -2.88 4.26 -30.09
C SER A 67 -3.98 4.62 -29.08
N LEU A 68 -3.79 4.28 -27.81
CA LEU A 68 -4.73 4.60 -26.72
C LEU A 68 -4.75 6.07 -26.33
N CYS A 69 -3.80 6.87 -26.82
CA CYS A 69 -3.76 8.32 -26.63
C CYS A 69 -3.96 9.10 -27.94
N ALA A 70 -4.10 8.41 -29.07
CA ALA A 70 -4.06 9.02 -30.40
C ALA A 70 -5.29 9.89 -30.73
N ALA A 71 -6.42 9.67 -30.05
CA ALA A 71 -7.60 10.51 -30.17
C ALA A 71 -7.71 11.59 -29.07
N CYS A 72 -6.77 11.62 -28.11
CA CYS A 72 -6.76 12.66 -27.09
C CYS A 72 -6.34 14.02 -27.67
N ALA A 73 -6.78 15.11 -27.05
CA ALA A 73 -6.50 16.44 -27.57
C ALA A 73 -5.03 16.82 -27.44
N LYS A 74 -4.38 16.55 -26.29
CA LYS A 74 -2.98 16.97 -26.11
C LYS A 74 -2.16 16.17 -25.11
N THR A 75 -2.68 15.91 -23.92
CA THR A 75 -1.86 15.42 -22.80
C THR A 75 -2.05 13.94 -22.50
N CYS A 76 -3.20 13.35 -22.86
CA CYS A 76 -3.59 11.99 -22.45
C CYS A 76 -3.46 11.78 -20.92
N MET A 77 -3.54 12.87 -20.14
CA MET A 77 -3.47 12.89 -18.69
C MET A 77 -4.82 13.33 -18.12
N ALA A 78 -4.97 13.34 -16.80
CA ALA A 78 -6.22 13.79 -16.15
C ALA A 78 -6.58 15.27 -16.45
N GLY A 79 -5.63 16.06 -16.98
CA GLY A 79 -5.89 17.43 -17.46
C GLY A 79 -6.32 17.52 -18.93
N ASP A 80 -6.47 16.39 -19.64
CA ASP A 80 -6.94 16.39 -21.03
C ASP A 80 -8.42 16.75 -21.11
N ILE A 81 -8.81 17.52 -22.13
CA ILE A 81 -10.21 17.96 -22.29
C ILE A 81 -11.16 16.78 -22.57
N TYR A 82 -10.62 15.66 -23.07
CA TYR A 82 -11.38 14.44 -23.33
C TYR A 82 -11.37 13.45 -22.15
N TRP A 83 -10.78 13.85 -21.01
CA TRP A 83 -10.79 13.02 -19.81
C TRP A 83 -12.07 13.23 -18.97
N GLY A 84 -12.50 12.16 -18.28
CA GLY A 84 -13.69 12.14 -17.45
C GLY A 84 -15.00 11.96 -18.21
N ASN A 85 -16.11 11.87 -17.48
CA ASN A 85 -17.41 11.51 -18.03
C ASN A 85 -17.83 12.45 -19.18
N SER A 86 -17.85 13.77 -18.95
CA SER A 86 -18.20 14.75 -19.99
C SER A 86 -17.12 14.89 -21.06
N GLY A 87 -15.84 14.75 -20.72
CA GLY A 87 -14.75 14.85 -21.68
C GLY A 87 -14.83 13.76 -22.76
N SER A 88 -15.20 12.54 -22.36
CA SER A 88 -15.41 11.43 -23.29
C SER A 88 -16.53 11.69 -24.30
N LEU A 89 -17.56 12.44 -23.91
CA LEU A 89 -18.66 12.86 -24.80
C LEU A 89 -18.19 13.97 -25.74
N THR A 90 -17.38 14.92 -25.24
CA THR A 90 -16.73 15.95 -26.07
C THR A 90 -15.82 15.34 -27.13
N CYS A 91 -15.08 14.27 -26.81
CA CYS A 91 -14.27 13.55 -27.79
C CYS A 91 -15.09 13.03 -28.98
N LEU A 92 -16.31 12.56 -28.71
CA LEU A 92 -17.24 12.08 -29.74
C LEU A 92 -17.81 13.25 -30.55
N THR A 93 -18.25 14.33 -29.91
CA THR A 93 -18.85 15.48 -30.61
C THR A 93 -17.86 16.29 -31.42
N ASP A 94 -16.59 16.34 -31.00
CA ASP A 94 -15.50 16.98 -31.76
C ASP A 94 -15.08 16.14 -32.99
N GLY A 95 -15.62 14.93 -33.14
CA GLY A 95 -15.27 14.00 -34.21
C GLY A 95 -13.89 13.37 -34.04
N ALA A 96 -13.28 13.46 -32.86
CA ALA A 96 -11.99 12.83 -32.56
C ALA A 96 -12.11 11.31 -32.34
N GLY A 97 -13.30 10.84 -31.91
CA GLY A 97 -13.62 9.41 -31.78
C GLY A 97 -14.99 9.07 -32.36
N ASP A 98 -15.14 7.84 -32.84
CA ASP A 98 -16.39 7.36 -33.47
C ASP A 98 -17.41 6.80 -32.46
N VAL A 99 -16.93 6.41 -31.27
CA VAL A 99 -17.73 5.81 -30.20
C VAL A 99 -17.24 6.28 -28.85
N THR A 100 -18.15 6.44 -27.90
CA THR A 100 -17.82 6.76 -26.51
C THR A 100 -18.69 5.97 -25.54
N TRP A 101 -18.18 5.76 -24.33
CA TRP A 101 -18.85 5.05 -23.27
C TRP A 101 -19.22 6.05 -22.17
N GLY A 102 -20.48 6.46 -22.11
CA GLY A 102 -20.98 7.43 -21.13
C GLY A 102 -22.03 6.85 -20.18
N GLU A 103 -22.10 7.38 -18.97
CA GLU A 103 -23.23 7.12 -18.06
C GLU A 103 -24.50 7.75 -18.64
N ALA A 104 -25.65 7.08 -18.53
CA ALA A 104 -26.89 7.53 -19.17
C ALA A 104 -27.34 8.94 -18.74
N ASP A 105 -27.14 9.30 -17.46
CA ASP A 105 -27.48 10.62 -16.94
C ASP A 105 -26.53 11.71 -17.48
N ASP A 106 -25.25 11.38 -17.68
CA ASP A 106 -24.28 12.29 -18.29
C ASP A 106 -24.61 12.54 -19.76
N VAL A 107 -25.02 11.51 -20.51
CA VAL A 107 -25.47 11.64 -21.90
C VAL A 107 -26.70 12.56 -21.98
N LYS A 108 -27.71 12.32 -21.14
CA LYS A 108 -28.93 13.17 -21.08
C LYS A 108 -28.58 14.63 -20.82
N THR A 109 -27.70 14.87 -19.84
CA THR A 109 -27.28 16.22 -19.45
C THR A 109 -26.47 16.89 -20.55
N TYR A 110 -25.51 16.18 -21.15
CA TYR A 110 -24.59 16.70 -22.15
C TYR A 110 -25.32 17.10 -23.45
N PHE A 111 -26.15 16.20 -23.98
CA PHE A 111 -26.91 16.43 -25.21
C PHE A 111 -28.21 17.23 -24.97
N LYS A 112 -28.47 17.66 -23.73
CA LYS A 112 -29.65 18.45 -23.32
C LYS A 112 -30.96 17.77 -23.72
N ILE A 113 -31.01 16.45 -23.56
CA ILE A 113 -32.16 15.63 -23.93
C ILE A 113 -33.31 15.94 -22.98
N LYS A 114 -34.47 16.31 -23.53
CA LYS A 114 -35.69 16.53 -22.77
C LYS A 114 -36.81 15.66 -23.34
N GLU A 115 -37.62 15.11 -22.46
CA GLU A 115 -38.76 14.30 -22.87
C GLU A 115 -39.77 15.13 -23.67
N GLY A 116 -40.12 14.65 -24.87
CA GLY A 116 -41.12 15.29 -25.73
C GLY A 116 -40.64 16.49 -26.55
N GLU A 117 -39.39 16.93 -26.41
CA GLU A 117 -38.79 17.97 -27.25
C GLU A 117 -37.88 17.34 -28.33
N PRO A 118 -37.87 17.87 -29.58
CA PRO A 118 -36.93 17.42 -30.60
C PRO A 118 -35.50 17.79 -30.21
N LEU A 119 -34.57 16.87 -30.45
CA LEU A 119 -33.15 17.13 -30.28
C LEU A 119 -32.68 18.15 -31.34
N THR A 120 -31.83 19.10 -30.96
CA THR A 120 -31.32 20.13 -31.88
C THR A 120 -29.79 20.15 -31.85
N GLY A 121 -29.17 19.99 -33.02
CA GLY A 121 -27.71 20.05 -33.21
C GLY A 121 -26.93 18.77 -32.88
N TYR A 122 -27.63 17.68 -32.54
CA TYR A 122 -27.06 16.38 -32.17
C TYR A 122 -27.84 15.19 -32.77
N GLU A 123 -28.60 15.43 -33.84
CA GLU A 123 -29.50 14.47 -34.49
C GLU A 123 -28.75 13.28 -35.12
N ASN A 124 -27.44 13.41 -35.30
CA ASN A 124 -26.55 12.41 -35.89
C ASN A 124 -25.94 11.43 -34.86
N PHE A 125 -26.28 11.54 -33.58
CA PHE A 125 -25.80 10.66 -32.53
C PHE A 125 -26.89 9.67 -32.09
N ALA A 126 -26.48 8.46 -31.72
CA ALA A 126 -27.39 7.38 -31.33
C ALA A 126 -26.76 6.48 -30.26
N TYR A 127 -27.59 5.76 -29.51
CA TYR A 127 -27.18 4.68 -28.64
C TYR A 127 -26.88 3.42 -29.47
N LEU A 128 -25.74 2.77 -29.22
CA LEU A 128 -25.41 1.47 -29.80
C LEU A 128 -25.87 0.34 -28.86
N CYS A 129 -26.63 -0.62 -29.39
CA CYS A 129 -27.16 -1.74 -28.64
C CYS A 129 -26.30 -3.01 -28.82
N ARG A 130 -26.35 -3.92 -27.84
CA ARG A 130 -25.57 -5.18 -27.87
C ARG A 130 -25.95 -6.12 -29.03
N ASP A 131 -27.15 -5.98 -29.58
CA ASP A 131 -27.62 -6.74 -30.74
C ASP A 131 -27.16 -6.15 -32.08
N GLY A 132 -26.37 -5.07 -32.05
CA GLY A 132 -25.88 -4.37 -33.23
C GLY A 132 -26.87 -3.35 -33.81
N THR A 133 -28.04 -3.18 -33.21
CA THR A 133 -28.98 -2.12 -33.57
C THR A 133 -28.58 -0.78 -32.93
N TRP A 134 -29.16 0.32 -33.41
CA TRP A 134 -29.01 1.64 -32.80
C TRP A 134 -30.37 2.23 -32.45
N ARG A 135 -30.40 3.11 -31.46
CA ARG A 135 -31.59 3.86 -31.02
C ARG A 135 -31.28 5.34 -30.94
N ASP A 136 -32.24 6.18 -31.35
CA ASP A 136 -32.10 7.63 -31.23
C ASP A 136 -31.91 8.08 -29.78
N LEU A 137 -31.21 9.19 -29.58
CA LEU A 137 -30.98 9.75 -28.24
C LEU A 137 -32.27 10.11 -27.48
N THR A 138 -33.37 10.38 -28.20
CA THR A 138 -34.69 10.66 -27.62
C THR A 138 -35.44 9.42 -27.13
N GLN A 139 -34.97 8.21 -27.48
CA GLN A 139 -35.55 6.95 -27.06
C GLN A 139 -34.91 6.41 -25.77
N GLU A 140 -35.53 5.39 -25.17
CA GLU A 140 -34.97 4.65 -24.04
C GLU A 140 -33.61 4.01 -24.41
N PRO A 141 -32.53 4.33 -23.66
CA PRO A 141 -31.18 3.86 -23.98
C PRO A 141 -31.07 2.34 -23.82
N CYS A 142 -30.39 1.70 -24.77
CA CYS A 142 -30.05 0.29 -24.64
C CYS A 142 -28.77 0.11 -23.81
N ILE A 143 -28.97 -0.17 -22.51
CA ILE A 143 -27.88 -0.21 -21.53
C ILE A 143 -27.04 -1.48 -21.66
N TRP A 144 -25.71 -1.31 -21.75
CA TRP A 144 -24.76 -2.42 -21.73
C TRP A 144 -24.48 -2.93 -20.33
N LEU A 145 -24.33 -2.04 -19.37
CA LEU A 145 -23.98 -2.38 -17.99
C LEU A 145 -24.79 -1.51 -17.03
N ARG A 146 -25.55 -2.13 -16.13
CA ARG A 146 -26.24 -1.45 -15.04
C ARG A 146 -25.48 -1.65 -13.74
N LYS A 147 -25.18 -0.55 -13.04
CA LYS A 147 -24.73 -0.62 -11.64
C LYS A 147 -25.95 -0.92 -10.75
N PRO A 148 -25.94 -2.00 -9.94
CA PRO A 148 -26.97 -2.22 -8.94
C PRO A 148 -26.98 -1.09 -7.90
N TRP A 149 -28.16 -0.79 -7.35
CA TRP A 149 -28.26 0.11 -6.20
C TRP A 149 -27.67 -0.53 -4.95
N ASN A 150 -27.20 0.29 -4.02
CA ASN A 150 -26.78 -0.19 -2.71
C ASN A 150 -27.98 -0.80 -1.99
N VAL A 151 -27.78 -1.92 -1.29
CA VAL A 151 -28.83 -2.63 -0.56
C VAL A 151 -28.42 -2.91 0.88
N ILE A 152 -29.41 -2.93 1.76
CA ILE A 152 -29.21 -3.36 3.15
C ILE A 152 -29.27 -4.88 3.20
N VAL A 153 -28.14 -5.49 3.56
CA VAL A 153 -28.04 -6.95 3.70
C VAL A 153 -28.20 -7.33 5.17
N ALA A 154 -29.04 -8.32 5.43
CA ALA A 154 -29.26 -8.87 6.76
C ALA A 154 -29.30 -10.40 6.72
N LYS A 155 -29.03 -11.03 7.87
CA LYS A 155 -29.30 -12.46 8.02
C LYS A 155 -30.78 -12.72 7.75
N ARG A 156 -31.10 -13.85 7.10
CA ARG A 156 -32.49 -14.23 6.75
C ARG A 156 -33.48 -14.10 7.92
N LYS A 157 -33.07 -14.48 9.14
CA LYS A 157 -33.92 -14.39 10.34
C LYS A 157 -34.23 -12.96 10.79
N ALA A 158 -33.40 -11.99 10.40
CA ALA A 158 -33.52 -10.59 10.77
C ALA A 158 -34.05 -9.70 9.62
N SER A 159 -34.20 -10.24 8.40
CA SER A 159 -34.50 -9.42 7.22
C SER A 159 -35.82 -8.66 7.34
N GLU A 160 -36.85 -9.28 7.93
CA GLU A 160 -38.15 -8.63 8.13
C GLU A 160 -38.06 -7.50 9.17
N ALA A 161 -37.36 -7.74 10.28
CA ALA A 161 -37.16 -6.72 11.32
C ALA A 161 -36.33 -5.53 10.80
N VAL A 162 -35.27 -5.81 10.02
CA VAL A 162 -34.46 -4.78 9.37
C VAL A 162 -35.30 -3.99 8.36
N SER A 163 -36.09 -4.66 7.53
CA SER A 163 -36.97 -3.99 6.56
C SER A 163 -37.97 -3.05 7.26
N LYS A 164 -38.60 -3.50 8.35
CA LYS A 164 -39.50 -2.66 9.18
C LYS A 164 -38.77 -1.47 9.82
N LEU A 165 -37.55 -1.69 10.33
CA LEU A 165 -36.73 -0.62 10.91
C LEU A 165 -36.40 0.45 9.86
N THR A 166 -35.98 0.03 8.68
CA THR A 166 -35.64 0.93 7.58
C THR A 166 -36.86 1.70 7.05
N GLN A 167 -38.03 1.06 6.98
CA GLN A 167 -39.29 1.75 6.62
C GLN A 167 -39.70 2.81 7.65
N SER A 168 -39.20 2.73 8.88
CA SER A 168 -39.46 3.76 9.91
C SER A 168 -38.67 5.06 9.69
N LEU A 169 -37.75 5.07 8.72
CA LEU A 169 -37.02 6.28 8.31
C LEU A 169 -37.96 7.21 7.54
N THR A 170 -37.91 8.49 7.88
CA THR A 170 -38.70 9.55 7.24
C THR A 170 -37.79 10.42 6.37
N ASN A 171 -38.36 11.24 5.48
CA ASN A 171 -37.58 12.21 4.69
C ASN A 171 -36.73 13.13 5.59
N SER A 172 -37.24 13.49 6.78
CA SER A 172 -36.48 14.27 7.76
C SER A 172 -35.25 13.54 8.30
N SER A 173 -35.20 12.21 8.20
CA SER A 173 -34.05 11.39 8.64
C SER A 173 -32.88 11.47 7.64
N VAL A 174 -33.16 11.77 6.36
CA VAL A 174 -32.14 11.90 5.29
C VAL A 174 -31.51 13.29 5.29
N THR A 175 -32.26 14.31 5.71
CA THR A 175 -31.73 15.63 6.09
C THR A 175 -31.15 15.56 7.51
N VAL A 176 -30.04 16.24 7.82
CA VAL A 176 -29.36 16.14 9.14
C VAL A 176 -30.32 16.28 10.32
N ASP A 177 -30.72 15.15 10.91
CA ASP A 177 -31.58 15.04 12.09
C ASP A 177 -30.73 14.62 13.29
N ARG A 178 -30.91 15.31 14.43
CA ARG A 178 -30.22 14.99 15.70
C ARG A 178 -30.78 13.72 16.36
N HIS A 179 -31.87 13.17 15.83
CA HIS A 179 -32.43 11.91 16.29
C HIS A 179 -31.63 10.69 15.81
N TRP A 180 -31.78 9.55 16.49
CA TRP A 180 -31.07 8.31 16.12
C TRP A 180 -31.37 7.84 14.69
N ARG A 181 -32.53 8.21 14.13
CA ARG A 181 -32.90 7.91 12.74
C ARG A 181 -32.06 8.67 11.72
N GLY A 182 -31.68 9.91 12.04
CA GLY A 182 -30.73 10.69 11.25
C GLY A 182 -29.35 10.04 11.26
N ALA A 183 -28.88 9.66 12.46
CA ALA A 183 -27.62 8.94 12.60
C ALA A 183 -27.62 7.59 11.84
N LEU A 184 -28.71 6.83 11.91
CA LEU A 184 -28.85 5.57 11.17
C LEU A 184 -28.87 5.82 9.65
N SER A 185 -29.58 6.84 9.16
CA SER A 185 -29.61 7.18 7.74
C SER A 185 -28.23 7.57 7.22
N ALA A 186 -27.47 8.34 8.02
CA ALA A 186 -26.09 8.68 7.71
C ALA A 186 -25.16 7.45 7.70
N LEU A 187 -25.33 6.51 8.65
CA LEU A 187 -24.57 5.25 8.66
C LEU A 187 -24.90 4.34 7.47
N LEU A 188 -26.14 4.38 6.98
CA LEU A 188 -26.58 3.66 5.78
C LEU A 188 -26.19 4.39 4.49
N GLU A 189 -25.56 5.56 4.58
CA GLU A 189 -25.24 6.45 3.45
C GLU A 189 -26.46 6.80 2.59
N SER A 190 -27.63 6.81 3.22
CA SER A 190 -28.91 7.10 2.59
C SER A 190 -29.08 8.61 2.46
N ASN A 191 -28.28 9.22 1.58
CA ASN A 191 -28.15 10.68 1.49
C ASN A 191 -29.03 11.28 0.37
N GLN A 192 -29.51 10.44 -0.55
CA GLN A 192 -30.21 10.86 -1.76
C GLN A 192 -31.66 10.34 -1.83
N ALA A 193 -31.92 9.17 -1.23
CA ALA A 193 -33.22 8.53 -1.26
C ALA A 193 -33.44 7.70 0.00
N LEU A 194 -34.70 7.45 0.35
CA LEU A 194 -35.06 6.48 1.38
C LEU A 194 -34.93 5.06 0.82
N PRO A 195 -34.57 4.06 1.65
CA PRO A 195 -34.46 2.69 1.15
C PRO A 195 -35.83 2.09 0.87
N GLU A 196 -35.99 1.52 -0.31
CA GLU A 196 -37.20 0.80 -0.69
C GLU A 196 -37.11 -0.68 -0.29
N PRO A 197 -38.19 -1.26 0.27
CA PRO A 197 -38.17 -2.65 0.70
C PRO A 197 -38.26 -3.61 -0.50
N LEU A 198 -37.35 -4.59 -0.54
CA LEU A 198 -37.43 -5.71 -1.47
C LEU A 198 -38.47 -6.73 -0.99
N HIS A 199 -39.57 -6.87 -1.73
CA HIS A 199 -40.62 -7.85 -1.44
C HIS A 199 -40.72 -8.90 -2.55
N PRO A 200 -40.42 -10.19 -2.27
CA PRO A 200 -39.82 -10.73 -1.04
C PRO A 200 -38.32 -10.35 -0.89
N PRO A 201 -37.73 -10.47 0.31
CA PRO A 201 -36.29 -10.33 0.50
C PRO A 201 -35.54 -11.31 -0.41
N ARG A 202 -34.48 -10.84 -1.06
CA ARG A 202 -33.69 -11.64 -2.02
C ARG A 202 -32.30 -11.94 -1.49
N ALA A 203 -31.72 -13.05 -1.94
CA ALA A 203 -30.31 -13.31 -1.69
C ALA A 203 -29.45 -12.29 -2.47
N PRO A 204 -28.26 -11.90 -1.96
CA PRO A 204 -27.40 -10.93 -2.64
C PRO A 204 -27.11 -11.29 -4.11
N MET A 205 -26.84 -12.57 -4.40
CA MET A 205 -26.56 -13.03 -5.77
C MET A 205 -27.75 -12.88 -6.71
N ASP A 206 -28.97 -13.13 -6.23
CA ASP A 206 -30.20 -12.96 -7.02
C ASP A 206 -30.52 -11.49 -7.26
N TYR A 207 -30.15 -10.61 -6.32
CA TYR A 207 -30.25 -9.16 -6.49
C TYR A 207 -29.28 -8.67 -7.58
N LEU A 208 -28.00 -9.04 -7.47
CA LEU A 208 -26.98 -8.66 -8.45
C LEU A 208 -27.28 -9.20 -9.86
N ALA A 209 -27.91 -10.38 -9.96
CA ALA A 209 -28.29 -10.98 -11.24
C ALA A 209 -29.34 -10.18 -12.04
N GLN A 210 -30.09 -9.27 -11.40
CA GLN A 210 -31.06 -8.42 -12.08
C GLN A 210 -30.41 -7.24 -12.81
N ALA A 211 -29.21 -6.85 -12.40
CA ALA A 211 -28.48 -5.79 -13.06
C ALA A 211 -27.90 -6.31 -14.37
N GLN A 212 -28.49 -5.86 -15.48
CA GLN A 212 -28.07 -6.19 -16.83
C GLN A 212 -26.56 -5.97 -17.02
N GLY A 213 -25.86 -6.98 -17.53
CA GLY A 213 -24.41 -6.95 -17.78
C GLY A 213 -23.52 -7.04 -16.53
N PHE A 214 -24.03 -6.76 -15.33
CA PHE A 214 -23.20 -6.72 -14.12
C PHE A 214 -22.66 -8.10 -13.73
N ARG A 215 -23.55 -9.11 -13.72
CA ARG A 215 -23.13 -10.48 -13.37
C ARG A 215 -22.10 -11.05 -14.32
N GLU A 216 -22.34 -10.86 -15.61
CA GLU A 216 -21.45 -11.29 -16.69
C GLU A 216 -20.07 -10.63 -16.56
N ALA A 217 -20.04 -9.31 -16.27
CA ALA A 217 -18.78 -8.57 -16.15
C ALA A 217 -17.93 -9.02 -14.96
N TYR A 218 -18.54 -9.28 -13.78
CA TYR A 218 -17.77 -9.71 -12.60
C TYR A 218 -17.45 -11.22 -12.60
N SER A 219 -18.24 -12.06 -13.28
CA SER A 219 -18.12 -13.53 -13.22
C SER A 219 -17.20 -14.13 -14.28
N GLN A 220 -16.35 -13.33 -14.94
CA GLN A 220 -15.46 -13.87 -15.96
C GLN A 220 -14.37 -14.76 -15.38
N ALA A 221 -14.10 -15.87 -16.06
CA ALA A 221 -13.04 -16.80 -15.70
C ALA A 221 -11.68 -16.08 -15.66
N GLY A 222 -10.88 -16.42 -14.64
CA GLY A 222 -9.49 -15.98 -14.51
C GLY A 222 -8.62 -16.43 -15.69
N CYS A 223 -7.37 -15.99 -15.72
CA CYS A 223 -6.40 -16.61 -16.61
C CYS A 223 -6.15 -18.07 -16.19
N ASP A 224 -5.85 -18.93 -17.17
CA ASP A 224 -5.40 -20.31 -16.94
C ASP A 224 -3.94 -20.44 -17.42
N PRO A 225 -2.98 -20.83 -16.56
CA PRO A 225 -3.14 -21.06 -15.13
C PRO A 225 -3.44 -19.76 -14.34
N PRO A 226 -4.11 -19.87 -13.17
CA PRO A 226 -4.42 -18.72 -12.34
C PRO A 226 -3.14 -18.05 -11.81
N ARG A 227 -3.05 -16.74 -12.00
CA ARG A 227 -1.97 -15.91 -11.46
C ARG A 227 -2.42 -15.28 -10.16
N HIS A 228 -1.58 -15.39 -9.14
CA HIS A 228 -1.76 -14.80 -7.81
C HIS A 228 -0.45 -14.14 -7.39
N ILE A 229 -0.44 -13.32 -6.34
CA ILE A 229 0.77 -12.88 -5.62
C ILE A 229 0.79 -13.60 -4.28
N THR A 230 1.77 -14.47 -4.07
CA THR A 230 1.93 -15.20 -2.81
C THR A 230 2.54 -14.26 -1.76
N PHE A 231 1.74 -13.88 -0.76
CA PHE A 231 2.16 -12.98 0.31
C PHE A 231 2.36 -13.74 1.62
N CYS A 232 3.55 -13.65 2.19
CA CYS A 232 3.89 -14.31 3.46
C CYS A 232 3.53 -13.45 4.67
N THR A 233 2.87 -14.08 5.63
CA THR A 233 2.44 -13.49 6.91
C THR A 233 2.96 -14.32 8.09
N THR A 234 2.98 -13.73 9.29
CA THR A 234 3.60 -14.33 10.48
C THR A 234 2.61 -14.83 11.54
N SER A 235 1.30 -14.65 11.33
CA SER A 235 0.27 -15.09 12.26
C SER A 235 -1.03 -15.44 11.54
N LEU A 236 -1.88 -16.24 12.19
CA LEU A 236 -3.19 -16.60 11.64
C LEU A 236 -4.06 -15.36 11.43
N LEU A 237 -3.94 -14.38 12.33
CA LEU A 237 -4.66 -13.12 12.23
C LEU A 237 -4.22 -12.31 11.00
N ALA A 238 -2.91 -12.23 10.75
CA ALA A 238 -2.35 -11.59 9.58
C ALA A 238 -2.72 -12.32 8.29
N LYS A 239 -2.68 -13.66 8.26
CA LYS A 239 -3.14 -14.44 7.11
C LYS A 239 -4.61 -14.15 6.79
N ASN A 240 -5.49 -14.18 7.79
CA ASN A 240 -6.91 -13.88 7.60
C ASN A 240 -7.12 -12.43 7.10
N LYS A 241 -6.41 -11.46 7.65
CA LYS A 241 -6.47 -10.06 7.19
C LYS A 241 -6.05 -9.94 5.73
N CYS A 242 -4.99 -10.64 5.32
CA CYS A 242 -4.50 -10.70 3.94
C CYS A 242 -5.54 -11.31 2.99
N GLU A 243 -6.20 -12.40 3.39
CA GLU A 243 -7.26 -13.03 2.59
C GLU A 243 -8.45 -12.10 2.40
N TRP A 244 -8.93 -11.46 3.47
CA TRP A 244 -10.00 -10.45 3.36
C TRP A 244 -9.60 -9.25 2.51
N LEU A 245 -8.35 -8.80 2.60
CA LEU A 245 -7.82 -7.74 1.75
C LEU A 245 -7.82 -8.16 0.27
N SER A 246 -7.47 -9.42 -0.03
CA SER A 246 -7.52 -10.00 -1.37
C SER A 246 -8.93 -9.99 -1.94
N GLU A 247 -9.89 -10.54 -1.19
CA GLU A 247 -11.31 -10.61 -1.59
C GLU A 247 -11.90 -9.21 -1.77
N ALA A 248 -11.58 -8.28 -0.85
CA ALA A 248 -12.01 -6.90 -0.95
C ALA A 248 -11.46 -6.24 -2.23
N GLY A 249 -10.17 -6.45 -2.54
CA GLY A 249 -9.53 -5.92 -3.74
C GLY A 249 -10.12 -6.49 -5.04
N ALA A 250 -10.44 -7.79 -5.05
CA ALA A 250 -11.01 -8.44 -6.22
C ALA A 250 -12.33 -7.82 -6.67
N VAL A 251 -13.18 -7.37 -5.72
CA VAL A 251 -14.46 -6.68 -6.01
C VAL A 251 -14.26 -5.36 -6.76
N TYR A 252 -13.12 -4.70 -6.58
CA TYR A 252 -12.74 -3.48 -7.30
C TYR A 252 -11.85 -3.76 -8.52
N GLY A 253 -11.76 -5.02 -8.96
CA GLY A 253 -11.00 -5.42 -10.15
C GLY A 253 -9.47 -5.34 -9.97
N ILE A 254 -8.97 -5.38 -8.73
CA ILE A 254 -7.54 -5.49 -8.47
C ILE A 254 -7.08 -6.89 -8.84
N ALA A 255 -6.08 -6.98 -9.71
CA ALA A 255 -5.52 -8.23 -10.20
C ALA A 255 -3.99 -8.12 -10.36
N PRO A 256 -3.23 -9.22 -10.13
CA PRO A 256 -3.72 -10.53 -9.66
C PRO A 256 -4.12 -10.53 -8.17
N PRO A 257 -4.99 -11.47 -7.73
CA PRO A 257 -5.35 -11.61 -6.31
C PRO A 257 -4.15 -12.02 -5.46
N LEU A 258 -4.22 -11.73 -4.15
CA LEU A 258 -3.23 -12.20 -3.18
C LEU A 258 -3.56 -13.65 -2.77
N GLN A 259 -2.53 -14.49 -2.66
CA GLN A 259 -2.56 -15.80 -2.03
C GLN A 259 -1.72 -15.73 -0.75
N CYS A 260 -2.36 -15.89 0.41
CA CYS A 260 -1.71 -15.60 1.68
C CYS A 260 -1.20 -16.89 2.34
N ILE A 261 0.10 -16.95 2.62
CA ILE A 261 0.71 -18.06 3.38
C ILE A 261 1.15 -17.59 4.75
N MET A 262 1.33 -18.53 5.68
CA MET A 262 1.82 -18.24 7.03
C MET A 262 3.12 -18.99 7.31
N ARG A 263 4.04 -18.31 8.00
CA ARG A 263 5.24 -18.88 8.62
C ARG A 263 5.29 -18.47 10.10
N SER A 264 6.21 -19.07 10.86
CA SER A 264 6.30 -18.88 12.31
C SER A 264 6.96 -17.58 12.74
N SER A 265 7.71 -16.91 11.86
CA SER A 265 8.43 -15.68 12.16
C SER A 265 8.69 -14.84 10.91
N THR A 266 9.06 -13.57 11.10
CA THR A 266 9.51 -12.70 10.01
C THR A 266 10.73 -13.27 9.30
N GLU A 267 11.68 -13.84 10.05
CA GLU A 267 12.87 -14.51 9.50
C GLU A 267 12.49 -15.63 8.50
N GLU A 268 11.53 -16.48 8.87
CA GLU A 268 11.04 -17.55 7.98
C GLU A 268 10.26 -17.00 6.78
N CYS A 269 9.57 -15.86 6.91
CA CYS A 269 8.96 -15.20 5.75
C CYS A 269 9.99 -14.60 4.79
N LEU A 270 11.05 -13.93 5.30
CA LEU A 270 12.13 -13.43 4.46
C LEU A 270 12.83 -14.57 3.72
N LYS A 271 13.06 -15.69 4.41
CA LYS A 271 13.58 -16.92 3.81
C LYS A 271 12.63 -17.51 2.75
N ALA A 272 11.33 -17.56 3.02
CA ALA A 272 10.34 -18.03 2.04
C ALA A 272 10.33 -17.16 0.78
N VAL A 273 10.48 -15.84 0.90
CA VAL A 273 10.65 -14.94 -0.26
C VAL A 273 11.96 -15.22 -0.99
N SER A 274 13.07 -15.38 -0.26
CA SER A 274 14.39 -15.68 -0.83
C SER A 274 14.39 -16.98 -1.64
N ASN A 275 13.72 -18.02 -1.12
CA ASN A 275 13.61 -19.33 -1.74
C ASN A 275 12.58 -19.39 -2.90
N GLY A 276 11.82 -18.31 -3.14
CA GLY A 276 10.73 -18.29 -4.12
C GLY A 276 9.47 -19.05 -3.71
N GLU A 277 9.33 -19.41 -2.43
CA GLU A 277 8.09 -20.00 -1.88
C GLU A 277 6.97 -18.95 -1.71
N SER A 278 7.34 -17.67 -1.60
CA SER A 278 6.44 -16.52 -1.63
C SER A 278 7.03 -15.40 -2.47
N ASP A 279 6.17 -14.55 -3.03
CA ASP A 279 6.60 -13.42 -3.85
C ASP A 279 6.99 -12.21 -3.01
N ALA A 280 6.29 -11.99 -1.90
CA ALA A 280 6.47 -10.81 -1.07
C ALA A 280 6.13 -11.06 0.41
N THR A 281 6.69 -10.23 1.28
CA THR A 281 6.32 -10.15 2.70
C THR A 281 6.48 -8.73 3.21
N ALA A 282 5.71 -8.35 4.24
CA ALA A 282 5.90 -7.08 4.95
C ALA A 282 6.76 -7.31 6.19
N ALA A 283 7.75 -6.44 6.41
CA ALA A 283 8.58 -6.46 7.61
C ALA A 283 9.06 -5.05 7.99
N ASP A 284 9.28 -4.85 9.29
CA ASP A 284 9.75 -3.58 9.85
C ASP A 284 11.13 -3.19 9.31
N SER A 285 11.47 -1.90 9.41
CA SER A 285 12.78 -1.40 8.97
C SER A 285 13.98 -2.05 9.67
N ASP A 286 13.79 -2.65 10.85
CA ASP A 286 14.81 -3.46 11.55
C ASP A 286 15.26 -4.68 10.74
N TRP A 287 14.45 -5.15 9.80
CA TRP A 287 14.78 -6.24 8.90
C TRP A 287 15.38 -5.78 7.58
N LEU A 288 15.48 -4.47 7.33
CA LEU A 288 15.93 -3.94 6.04
C LEU A 288 17.28 -4.50 5.63
N VAL A 289 18.25 -4.47 6.54
CA VAL A 289 19.58 -4.89 6.13
C VAL A 289 19.79 -6.39 6.19
N ALA A 290 19.24 -7.09 7.19
CA ALA A 290 19.22 -8.54 7.19
C ALA A 290 18.53 -9.08 5.92
N GLY A 291 17.41 -8.47 5.51
CA GLY A 291 16.70 -8.80 4.28
C GLY A 291 17.57 -8.67 3.02
N ILE A 292 18.28 -7.55 2.87
CA ILE A 292 19.17 -7.33 1.71
C ILE A 292 20.38 -8.26 1.75
N ARG A 293 21.06 -8.33 2.89
CA ARG A 293 22.34 -9.04 3.05
C ARG A 293 22.19 -10.55 3.11
N ASP A 294 21.33 -11.05 4.00
CA ASP A 294 21.27 -12.46 4.37
C ASP A 294 20.26 -13.24 3.52
N TYR A 295 19.24 -12.55 3.01
CA TYR A 295 18.14 -13.15 2.25
C TYR A 295 18.10 -12.73 0.77
N ALA A 296 19.04 -11.89 0.33
CA ALA A 296 19.08 -11.36 -1.04
C ALA A 296 17.73 -10.79 -1.49
N LEU A 297 17.10 -10.01 -0.62
CA LEU A 297 15.83 -9.34 -0.88
C LEU A 297 16.03 -7.86 -1.20
N THR A 298 15.01 -7.25 -1.79
CA THR A 298 14.99 -5.80 -1.97
C THR A 298 13.62 -5.25 -1.55
N PRO A 299 13.56 -4.11 -0.86
CA PRO A 299 12.30 -3.43 -0.59
C PRO A 299 11.78 -2.77 -1.88
N ILE A 300 10.48 -2.89 -2.15
CA ILE A 300 9.83 -2.26 -3.32
C ILE A 300 8.78 -1.22 -2.96
N LEU A 301 8.18 -1.34 -1.78
CA LEU A 301 7.24 -0.39 -1.22
C LEU A 301 7.60 -0.14 0.24
N ASN A 302 7.37 1.09 0.68
CA ASN A 302 7.65 1.55 2.04
C ASN A 302 6.36 2.10 2.64
N GLU A 303 6.19 1.86 3.94
CA GLU A 303 5.12 2.45 4.74
C GLU A 303 5.46 3.90 5.09
N ILE A 304 4.82 4.84 4.39
CA ILE A 304 5.09 6.26 4.53
C ILE A 304 4.17 6.88 5.57
N THR A 305 4.74 7.73 6.43
CA THR A 305 4.01 8.59 7.36
C THR A 305 4.44 10.06 7.17
N PRO A 306 3.48 11.01 7.10
CA PRO A 306 3.79 12.43 6.98
C PRO A 306 4.28 13.06 8.28
N ILE A 307 4.17 12.34 9.40
CA ILE A 307 4.52 12.83 10.74
C ILE A 307 5.91 12.27 11.07
N VAL A 308 6.92 13.14 11.06
CA VAL A 308 8.33 12.79 11.33
C VAL A 308 8.47 12.20 12.72
N GLU A 309 7.73 12.70 13.70
CA GLU A 309 7.76 12.18 15.07
C GLU A 309 7.20 10.76 15.20
N LYS A 310 6.49 10.29 14.17
CA LYS A 310 5.94 8.95 14.08
C LYS A 310 6.67 8.08 13.05
N THR A 311 7.81 8.51 12.50
CA THR A 311 8.70 7.65 11.71
C THR A 311 9.58 6.82 12.65
N GLY A 312 10.40 5.90 12.10
CA GLY A 312 11.47 5.21 12.84
C GLY A 312 12.64 6.14 13.15
N SER A 313 12.39 7.29 13.79
CA SER A 313 13.40 8.29 14.15
C SER A 313 14.22 7.83 15.35
N ILE A 314 15.49 7.51 15.16
CA ILE A 314 16.41 7.04 16.20
C ILE A 314 17.06 8.24 16.90
N VAL A 315 16.86 8.35 18.20
CA VAL A 315 17.39 9.44 19.03
C VAL A 315 18.31 8.86 20.11
N ALA A 316 19.41 9.55 20.37
CA ALA A 316 20.28 9.25 21.51
C ALA A 316 19.69 9.90 22.77
N TYR A 317 19.37 9.13 23.79
CA TYR A 317 18.89 9.65 25.07
C TYR A 317 19.93 9.45 26.15
N VAL A 318 20.15 10.48 26.97
CA VAL A 318 21.14 10.48 28.05
C VAL A 318 20.53 11.04 29.33
N ASN A 319 21.15 10.74 30.46
CA ASN A 319 20.82 11.42 31.71
C ASN A 319 21.45 12.82 31.72
N LYS A 320 20.63 13.86 31.98
CA LYS A 320 21.09 15.26 32.05
C LYS A 320 22.22 15.48 33.07
N ASP A 321 22.25 14.67 34.13
CA ASP A 321 23.23 14.77 35.21
C ASP A 321 24.60 14.15 34.83
N ALA A 322 24.70 13.47 33.66
CA ALA A 322 25.91 12.76 33.22
C ALA A 322 26.91 13.64 32.45
N GLU A 323 26.63 14.94 32.31
CA GLU A 323 27.48 15.93 31.60
C GLU A 323 27.79 15.57 30.13
N ILE A 324 26.94 14.77 29.49
CA ILE A 324 27.06 14.42 28.06
C ILE A 324 26.29 15.46 27.26
N THR A 325 27.00 16.27 26.47
CA THR A 325 26.42 17.45 25.80
C THR A 325 26.49 17.41 24.28
N LYS A 326 27.41 16.62 23.72
CA LYS A 326 27.59 16.44 22.27
C LYS A 326 27.84 14.97 21.92
N MET A 327 27.64 14.60 20.64
CA MET A 327 27.77 13.21 20.19
C MET A 327 29.17 12.63 20.42
N ALA A 328 30.21 13.46 20.34
CA ALA A 328 31.60 13.07 20.60
C ALA A 328 31.86 12.67 22.08
N ASP A 329 31.04 13.16 23.03
CA ASP A 329 31.16 12.81 24.46
C ASP A 329 30.72 11.36 24.75
N LEU A 330 30.10 10.69 23.77
CA LEU A 330 29.69 9.28 23.87
C LEU A 330 30.87 8.31 23.82
N ARG A 331 32.06 8.77 23.42
CA ARG A 331 33.27 7.95 23.41
C ARG A 331 33.61 7.47 24.83
N GLY A 332 33.83 6.17 24.98
CA GLY A 332 34.10 5.52 26.26
C GLY A 332 32.88 5.39 27.19
N LYS A 333 31.66 5.66 26.70
CA LYS A 333 30.41 5.47 27.46
C LYS A 333 29.80 4.09 27.22
N ARG A 334 28.83 3.71 28.05
CA ARG A 334 28.04 2.47 27.92
C ARG A 334 26.78 2.73 27.08
N ALA A 335 26.56 1.96 26.04
CA ALA A 335 25.45 2.14 25.10
C ALA A 335 24.43 1.01 25.15
N ALA A 336 23.15 1.37 25.10
CA ALA A 336 22.01 0.46 24.99
C ALA A 336 21.32 0.58 23.62
N PHE A 337 21.10 -0.55 22.97
CA PHE A 337 20.41 -0.68 21.69
C PHE A 337 19.24 -1.67 21.78
N PRO A 338 18.11 -1.42 21.08
CA PRO A 338 16.97 -2.32 21.08
C PRO A 338 17.32 -3.75 20.65
N ARG A 339 18.16 -3.85 19.61
CA ARG A 339 18.68 -5.11 19.07
C ARG A 339 19.94 -4.87 18.27
N TYR A 340 20.75 -5.92 18.17
CA TYR A 340 21.80 -6.01 17.18
C TYR A 340 21.19 -6.14 15.77
N ASP A 341 21.90 -5.62 14.77
CA ASP A 341 21.56 -5.68 13.35
C ASP A 341 20.25 -4.94 12.95
N GLY A 342 19.68 -4.11 13.84
CA GLY A 342 18.49 -3.30 13.59
C GLY A 342 18.79 -1.86 13.14
N VAL A 343 17.75 -1.06 12.89
CA VAL A 343 17.86 0.32 12.40
C VAL A 343 18.71 1.17 13.34
N ALA A 344 18.46 1.11 14.64
CA ALA A 344 19.18 1.90 15.63
C ALA A 344 20.70 1.61 15.60
N TRP A 345 21.06 0.34 15.54
CA TRP A 345 22.45 -0.11 15.48
C TRP A 345 23.16 0.44 14.23
N HIS A 346 22.56 0.25 13.05
CA HIS A 346 23.18 0.70 11.80
C HIS A 346 23.20 2.21 11.63
N SER A 347 22.15 2.89 12.09
CA SER A 347 22.07 4.35 12.07
C SER A 347 23.18 5.00 12.88
N VAL A 348 23.41 4.49 14.10
CA VAL A 348 24.42 5.02 15.01
C VAL A 348 25.83 4.66 14.54
N LYS A 349 26.03 3.43 14.05
CA LYS A 349 27.28 3.01 13.41
C LYS A 349 27.65 3.93 12.25
N ASP A 350 26.73 4.12 11.31
CA ASP A 350 26.94 4.96 10.11
C ASP A 350 27.25 6.42 10.48
N TYR A 351 26.49 6.98 11.44
CA TYR A 351 26.74 8.33 11.94
C TYR A 351 28.15 8.47 12.53
N ILE A 352 28.51 7.61 13.49
CA ILE A 352 29.80 7.72 14.19
C ILE A 352 30.96 7.49 13.22
N MET A 353 30.89 6.47 12.36
CA MET A 353 31.95 6.18 11.40
C MET A 353 32.23 7.38 10.46
N LYS A 354 31.17 8.04 9.97
CA LYS A 354 31.29 9.21 9.09
C LYS A 354 31.85 10.44 9.81
N HIS A 355 31.38 10.71 11.03
CA HIS A 355 31.73 11.93 11.76
C HIS A 355 33.10 11.84 12.44
N GLU A 356 33.45 10.68 12.99
CA GLU A 356 34.73 10.46 13.69
C GLU A 356 35.84 9.93 12.76
N LYS A 357 35.52 9.68 11.47
CA LYS A 357 36.44 9.14 10.45
C LYS A 357 37.18 7.88 10.91
N MET A 358 36.46 6.97 11.56
CA MET A 358 37.01 5.74 12.13
C MET A 358 36.75 4.52 11.25
N SER A 359 37.59 3.49 11.40
CA SER A 359 37.34 2.17 10.81
C SER A 359 36.26 1.44 11.62
N CYS A 360 35.56 0.44 11.03
CA CYS A 360 34.51 -0.23 11.83
C CYS A 360 35.05 -1.17 12.91
N LYS A 361 36.31 -1.61 12.82
CA LYS A 361 36.96 -2.32 13.93
C LYS A 361 37.02 -1.38 15.15
N ASP A 362 37.50 -0.16 14.94
CA ASP A 362 37.62 0.84 15.99
C ASP A 362 36.25 1.23 16.58
N TYR A 363 35.19 1.24 15.77
CA TYR A 363 33.83 1.48 16.27
C TYR A 363 33.38 0.41 17.27
N VAL A 364 33.52 -0.87 16.91
CA VAL A 364 33.01 -1.99 17.72
C VAL A 364 33.90 -2.23 18.95
N GLU A 365 35.21 -2.07 18.80
CA GLU A 365 36.18 -2.42 19.85
C GLU A 365 36.57 -1.22 20.74
N GLU A 366 36.51 0.02 20.24
CA GLU A 366 37.14 1.17 20.91
C GLU A 366 36.22 2.37 21.18
N TYR A 367 35.08 2.49 20.49
CA TYR A 367 34.24 3.68 20.65
C TYR A 367 33.44 3.67 21.95
N PHE A 368 32.69 2.60 22.22
CA PHE A 368 31.94 2.45 23.46
C PHE A 368 32.72 1.58 24.44
N LYS A 369 32.66 1.91 25.73
CA LYS A 369 33.24 1.08 26.80
C LYS A 369 32.51 -0.25 26.92
N GLU A 370 31.19 -0.22 26.74
CA GLU A 370 30.33 -1.40 26.78
C GLU A 370 29.15 -1.17 25.85
N ILE A 371 28.78 -2.21 25.11
CA ILE A 371 27.63 -2.21 24.21
C ILE A 371 26.71 -3.32 24.67
N CYS A 372 25.45 -2.95 24.95
CA CYS A 372 24.38 -3.90 25.10
C CYS A 372 23.44 -3.78 23.89
N ALA A 373 23.48 -4.82 23.06
CA ALA A 373 22.63 -4.98 21.88
C ALA A 373 22.15 -6.44 21.83
N PRO A 374 20.89 -6.73 22.16
CA PRO A 374 20.35 -8.09 22.14
C PRO A 374 20.57 -8.77 20.78
N GLY A 375 21.14 -9.98 20.80
CA GLY A 375 21.51 -10.73 19.59
C GLY A 375 23.00 -10.66 19.22
N MET A 376 23.79 -9.81 19.88
CA MET A 376 25.25 -9.74 19.69
C MET A 376 25.97 -10.83 20.51
N ASP A 377 26.72 -11.72 19.84
CA ASP A 377 27.64 -12.73 20.41
C ASP A 377 27.10 -13.58 21.58
N GLY A 378 25.79 -13.79 21.65
CA GLY A 378 25.15 -14.58 22.72
C GLY A 378 25.21 -13.96 24.13
N LYS A 379 25.79 -12.77 24.28
CA LYS A 379 25.77 -12.02 25.55
C LYS A 379 24.37 -11.45 25.76
N LYS A 380 23.58 -12.12 26.60
CA LYS A 380 22.29 -11.60 27.04
C LYS A 380 22.51 -10.48 28.06
N CYS A 381 22.24 -9.25 27.66
CA CYS A 381 22.14 -8.12 28.58
C CYS A 381 20.66 -7.88 28.98
N TYR A 382 19.75 -7.73 28.01
CA TYR A 382 18.30 -7.74 28.23
C TYR A 382 17.56 -8.35 27.04
N GLU A 383 16.24 -8.52 27.15
CA GLU A 383 15.38 -8.97 26.04
C GLU A 383 15.26 -7.90 24.95
N ALA A 384 15.18 -8.29 23.69
CA ALA A 384 15.16 -7.35 22.56
C ALA A 384 13.91 -6.43 22.62
N GLY A 385 14.13 -5.12 22.50
CA GLY A 385 13.06 -4.13 22.54
C GLY A 385 13.54 -2.72 22.87
N GLU A 386 12.83 -1.71 22.35
CA GLU A 386 13.17 -0.31 22.60
C GLU A 386 12.89 0.11 24.06
N GLU A 387 11.84 -0.44 24.68
CA GLU A 387 11.54 -0.15 26.08
C GLU A 387 12.61 -0.71 27.02
N GLU A 388 13.16 -1.88 26.70
CA GLU A 388 14.21 -2.54 27.48
C GLU A 388 15.52 -1.75 27.39
N ALA A 389 15.85 -1.25 26.20
CA ALA A 389 16.98 -0.32 26.03
C ALA A 389 16.79 0.98 26.84
N LEU A 390 15.56 1.53 26.89
CA LEU A 390 15.26 2.69 27.72
C LEU A 390 15.39 2.38 29.23
N LYS A 391 14.87 1.24 29.68
CA LYS A 391 14.96 0.78 31.07
C LYS A 391 16.42 0.65 31.51
N SER A 392 17.30 0.10 30.66
CA SER A 392 18.74 0.05 30.93
C SER A 392 19.36 1.43 31.22
N LEU A 393 18.94 2.48 30.52
CA LEU A 393 19.38 3.85 30.80
C LEU A 393 18.80 4.39 32.10
N LEU A 394 17.51 4.14 32.36
CA LEU A 394 16.84 4.57 33.58
C LEU A 394 17.43 3.94 34.85
N ASP A 395 17.84 2.68 34.75
CA ASP A 395 18.45 1.91 35.84
C ASP A 395 19.95 2.23 36.03
N GLY A 396 20.53 3.05 35.15
CA GLY A 396 21.95 3.42 35.21
C GLY A 396 22.91 2.33 34.72
N ASN A 397 22.39 1.29 34.06
CA ASN A 397 23.18 0.22 33.45
C ASN A 397 23.87 0.69 32.15
N SER A 398 23.30 1.68 31.47
CA SER A 398 23.89 2.36 30.31
C SER A 398 23.91 3.88 30.50
N ASP A 399 24.83 4.55 29.82
CA ASP A 399 24.96 6.01 29.85
C ASP A 399 24.17 6.68 28.71
N VAL A 400 23.92 5.94 27.63
CA VAL A 400 23.11 6.35 26.48
C VAL A 400 22.20 5.20 26.01
N ALA A 401 20.98 5.51 25.61
CA ALA A 401 20.08 4.59 24.90
C ALA A 401 19.68 5.16 23.53
N PHE A 402 19.74 4.34 22.49
CA PHE A 402 19.36 4.72 21.13
C PHE A 402 18.01 4.11 20.76
N ILE A 403 16.94 4.87 20.87
CA ILE A 403 15.56 4.38 20.70
C ILE A 403 14.73 5.35 19.87
N SER A 404 13.57 4.90 19.40
CA SER A 404 12.67 5.76 18.66
C SER A 404 12.08 6.90 19.52
N MET A 405 11.86 8.05 18.89
CA MET A 405 11.17 9.18 19.53
C MET A 405 9.72 8.82 19.90
N LYS A 406 9.07 7.94 19.15
CA LYS A 406 7.74 7.39 19.45
C LYS A 406 7.76 6.70 20.82
N THR A 407 8.66 5.74 21.00
CA THR A 407 8.75 4.94 22.24
C THR A 407 9.06 5.81 23.46
N PHE A 408 10.02 6.73 23.35
CA PHE A 408 10.33 7.63 24.47
C PHE A 408 9.12 8.50 24.86
N ASN A 409 8.43 9.09 23.89
CA ASN A 409 7.27 9.94 24.14
C ASN A 409 6.11 9.14 24.76
N THR A 410 5.80 7.96 24.23
CA THR A 410 4.77 7.07 24.79
C THR A 410 5.12 6.64 26.22
N TYR A 411 6.37 6.24 26.47
CA TYR A 411 6.81 5.86 27.81
C TYR A 411 6.72 7.03 28.80
N LYS A 412 7.15 8.21 28.39
CA LYS A 412 7.08 9.44 29.20
C LYS A 412 5.64 9.85 29.50
N GLU A 413 4.73 9.70 28.55
CA GLU A 413 3.31 9.98 28.74
C GLU A 413 2.64 9.02 29.74
N ASN A 414 3.01 7.74 29.68
CA ASN A 414 2.53 6.73 30.62
C ASN A 414 3.15 6.87 32.02
N ASN A 415 4.35 7.46 32.13
CA ASN A 415 5.12 7.57 33.36
C ASN A 415 5.39 9.02 33.81
N LYS A 416 4.45 9.94 33.60
CA LYS A 416 4.61 11.39 33.90
C LYS A 416 5.05 11.70 35.34
N ALA A 417 4.72 10.83 36.29
CA ALA A 417 5.06 10.98 37.70
C ALA A 417 6.51 10.58 38.04
N SER A 418 7.21 9.87 37.16
CA SER A 418 8.59 9.43 37.42
C SER A 418 9.56 10.62 37.36
N GLU A 419 10.30 10.86 38.45
CA GLU A 419 11.36 11.88 38.44
C GLU A 419 12.56 11.43 37.60
N THR A 420 12.80 10.12 37.49
CA THR A 420 13.91 9.58 36.68
C THR A 420 13.73 9.89 35.20
N ILE A 421 12.53 9.69 34.64
CA ILE A 421 12.29 9.97 33.21
C ILE A 421 12.41 11.46 32.88
N LYS A 422 12.11 12.36 33.83
CA LYS A 422 12.28 13.82 33.66
C LYS A 422 13.75 14.22 33.55
N LYS A 423 14.68 13.39 34.02
CA LYS A 423 16.12 13.60 33.87
C LYS A 423 16.67 13.13 32.53
N ILE A 424 15.92 12.31 31.79
CA ILE A 424 16.36 11.82 30.50
C ILE A 424 16.07 12.86 29.41
N VAL A 425 17.11 13.23 28.67
CA VAL A 425 17.06 14.26 27.63
C VAL A 425 17.63 13.72 26.31
N PRO A 426 17.12 14.17 25.15
CA PRO A 426 17.67 13.80 23.87
C PRO A 426 19.00 14.54 23.62
N LEU A 427 19.98 13.82 23.09
CA LEU A 427 21.25 14.33 22.63
C LEU A 427 21.17 14.55 21.11
N CYS A 428 21.08 15.81 20.69
CA CYS A 428 20.88 16.16 19.28
C CYS A 428 22.21 16.20 18.51
N PRO A 429 22.31 15.52 17.35
CA PRO A 429 23.46 15.66 16.44
C PRO A 429 23.72 17.11 16.02
N GLU A 430 24.99 17.52 15.95
CA GLU A 430 25.40 18.88 15.59
C GLU A 430 24.85 19.29 14.20
N GLY A 431 24.82 18.35 13.27
CA GLY A 431 24.25 18.55 11.93
C GLY A 431 22.73 18.41 11.83
N ASN A 432 22.02 18.15 12.93
CA ASN A 432 20.57 17.92 12.94
C ASN A 432 19.85 18.50 14.18
N GLN A 433 20.24 19.70 14.63
CA GLN A 433 19.64 20.33 15.81
C GLN A 433 18.13 20.57 15.69
N LYS A 434 17.63 20.79 14.47
CA LYS A 434 16.21 21.07 14.23
C LYS A 434 15.30 19.87 14.56
N PHE A 435 15.70 18.66 14.15
CA PHE A 435 14.88 17.47 14.33
C PHE A 435 15.35 16.56 15.45
N CYS A 436 16.62 16.67 15.87
CA CYS A 436 17.19 15.98 17.02
C CYS A 436 17.12 14.43 16.95
N PHE A 437 17.32 13.85 15.77
CA PHE A 437 17.54 12.41 15.59
C PHE A 437 18.88 12.14 14.92
N VAL A 438 19.45 10.95 15.17
CA VAL A 438 20.66 10.43 14.52
C VAL A 438 20.34 10.00 13.09
N SER A 439 19.22 9.31 12.91
CA SER A 439 18.68 8.91 11.62
C SER A 439 17.17 8.68 11.73
N TRP A 440 16.49 8.58 10.60
CA TRP A 440 15.08 8.16 10.55
C TRP A 440 14.86 7.15 9.43
N SER A 441 13.99 6.17 9.67
CA SER A 441 13.50 5.23 8.67
C SER A 441 11.99 5.35 8.47
N ASN A 442 11.47 4.75 7.40
CA ASN A 442 10.06 4.39 7.30
C ASN A 442 9.71 3.35 8.37
N LEU A 443 8.44 2.95 8.42
CA LEU A 443 7.96 2.03 9.46
C LEU A 443 8.26 0.57 9.11
N GLY A 444 7.95 0.22 7.88
CA GLY A 444 8.15 -1.11 7.33
C GLY A 444 8.20 -1.07 5.81
N HIS A 445 8.54 -2.22 5.25
CA HIS A 445 8.75 -2.41 3.83
C HIS A 445 8.06 -3.67 3.35
N ILE A 446 7.65 -3.66 2.08
CA ILE A 446 7.32 -4.88 1.36
C ILE A 446 8.58 -5.34 0.65
N PHE A 447 9.11 -6.49 1.08
CA PHE A 447 10.28 -7.15 0.50
C PHE A 447 9.87 -8.13 -0.58
N VAL A 448 10.71 -8.22 -1.62
CA VAL A 448 10.64 -9.22 -2.68
C VAL A 448 12.05 -9.77 -2.94
N ALA A 449 12.14 -10.92 -3.61
CA ALA A 449 13.43 -11.47 -4.02
C ALA A 449 14.19 -10.49 -4.95
N ASN A 450 15.51 -10.36 -4.79
CA ASN A 450 16.29 -9.42 -5.61
C ASN A 450 16.30 -9.80 -7.11
N ASN A 451 16.22 -11.10 -7.43
CA ASN A 451 16.18 -11.64 -8.79
C ASN A 451 14.78 -11.63 -9.44
N ILE A 452 13.78 -10.99 -8.81
CA ILE A 452 12.42 -10.93 -9.33
C ILE A 452 12.34 -10.24 -10.70
N THR A 453 11.48 -10.72 -11.59
CA THR A 453 11.29 -10.11 -12.91
C THR A 453 10.66 -8.71 -12.79
N ASN A 454 10.99 -7.80 -13.70
CA ASN A 454 10.42 -6.45 -13.72
C ASN A 454 8.89 -6.46 -13.82
N ILE A 455 8.33 -7.39 -14.58
CA ILE A 455 6.87 -7.56 -14.72
C ILE A 455 6.27 -7.90 -13.36
N ARG A 456 6.83 -8.89 -12.67
CA ARG A 456 6.32 -9.34 -11.37
C ARG A 456 6.47 -8.26 -10.30
N ARG A 457 7.61 -7.56 -10.28
CA ARG A 457 7.84 -6.38 -9.44
C ARG A 457 6.75 -5.32 -9.64
N HIS A 458 6.44 -4.98 -10.90
CA HIS A 458 5.40 -4.00 -11.22
C HIS A 458 4.00 -4.50 -10.84
N GLU A 459 3.70 -5.79 -10.99
CA GLU A 459 2.43 -6.36 -10.53
C GLU A 459 2.24 -6.19 -9.03
N ILE A 460 3.26 -6.51 -8.24
CA ILE A 460 3.21 -6.37 -6.77
C ILE A 460 3.03 -4.90 -6.39
N ILE A 461 3.82 -4.00 -6.98
CA ILE A 461 3.69 -2.54 -6.75
C ILE A 461 2.27 -2.08 -7.08
N ASN A 462 1.75 -2.43 -8.25
CA ASN A 462 0.42 -2.01 -8.71
C ASN A 462 -0.70 -2.55 -7.82
N VAL A 463 -0.64 -3.82 -7.41
CA VAL A 463 -1.66 -4.41 -6.51
C VAL A 463 -1.67 -3.71 -5.16
N PHE A 464 -0.52 -3.59 -4.49
CA PHE A 464 -0.46 -2.98 -3.17
C PHE A 464 -0.76 -1.47 -3.17
N THR A 465 -0.38 -0.73 -4.22
CA THR A 465 -0.73 0.69 -4.34
C THR A 465 -2.19 0.92 -4.68
N LYS A 466 -2.84 0.06 -5.48
CA LYS A 466 -4.30 0.11 -5.69
C LYS A 466 -5.07 -0.26 -4.43
N LEU A 467 -4.61 -1.28 -3.69
CA LEU A 467 -5.16 -1.63 -2.38
C LEU A 467 -5.03 -0.46 -1.40
N ASP A 468 -3.88 0.22 -1.37
CA ASP A 468 -3.68 1.42 -0.57
C ASP A 468 -4.62 2.56 -0.99
N GLN A 469 -4.77 2.84 -2.28
CA GLN A 469 -5.69 3.89 -2.78
C GLN A 469 -7.14 3.67 -2.34
N LEU A 470 -7.59 2.41 -2.30
CA LEU A 470 -8.97 2.05 -1.96
C LEU A 470 -9.19 1.86 -0.45
N PHE A 471 -8.25 1.23 0.25
CA PHE A 471 -8.42 0.78 1.65
C PHE A 471 -7.44 1.42 2.64
N GLY A 472 -6.57 2.31 2.16
CA GLY A 472 -5.66 3.12 2.95
C GLY A 472 -6.31 4.37 3.52
N LYS A 473 -5.51 5.40 3.80
CA LYS A 473 -5.96 6.66 4.43
C LYS A 473 -6.02 7.82 3.45
N HIS A 474 -6.55 7.61 2.26
CA HIS A 474 -6.62 8.65 1.24
C HIS A 474 -7.92 9.46 1.33
N PRO A 475 -7.84 10.80 1.26
CA PRO A 475 -9.02 11.64 1.24
C PRO A 475 -9.70 11.62 -0.14
N PRO A 476 -11.02 11.88 -0.19
CA PRO A 476 -12.03 11.87 0.85
C PRO A 476 -12.07 10.52 1.53
N PHE A 477 -12.19 10.61 2.85
CA PHE A 477 -12.46 9.49 3.72
C PHE A 477 -13.87 8.98 3.37
N HIS A 478 -13.94 8.06 2.41
CA HIS A 478 -15.13 7.26 2.20
C HIS A 478 -15.17 6.19 3.30
N ASN A 479 -16.34 5.64 3.60
CA ASN A 479 -16.44 4.48 4.49
C ASN A 479 -15.84 3.28 3.76
N ALA A 480 -14.52 3.14 3.85
CA ALA A 480 -13.81 2.06 3.18
C ALA A 480 -14.35 0.72 3.71
N MET A 481 -14.76 -0.15 2.78
CA MET A 481 -15.27 -1.50 3.10
C MET A 481 -14.26 -2.30 3.93
N PHE A 482 -12.98 -2.00 3.76
CA PHE A 482 -11.87 -2.60 4.47
C PHE A 482 -10.86 -1.53 4.86
N SER A 483 -10.22 -1.68 6.03
CA SER A 483 -9.16 -0.77 6.48
C SER A 483 -7.82 -1.50 6.48
N MET A 484 -6.91 -1.10 5.59
CA MET A 484 -5.60 -1.70 5.44
C MET A 484 -4.71 -1.45 6.67
N TYR A 485 -4.73 -0.21 7.19
CA TYR A 485 -3.94 0.23 8.36
C TYR A 485 -4.76 0.30 9.66
N GLY A 486 -6.03 -0.12 9.63
CA GLY A 486 -6.90 -0.16 10.80
C GLY A 486 -6.74 -1.43 11.62
N PRO A 487 -7.43 -1.48 12.78
CA PRO A 487 -7.52 -2.70 13.59
C PRO A 487 -8.18 -3.83 12.80
N PHE A 488 -7.77 -5.06 13.09
CA PHE A 488 -8.39 -6.26 12.55
C PHE A 488 -8.65 -7.25 13.68
N ASN A 489 -9.92 -7.63 13.89
CA ASN A 489 -10.39 -8.35 15.09
C ASN A 489 -9.86 -7.75 16.40
N HIS A 490 -9.97 -6.42 16.55
CA HIS A 490 -9.54 -5.65 17.72
C HIS A 490 -8.03 -5.53 17.96
N GLU A 491 -7.20 -6.16 17.13
CA GLU A 491 -5.74 -6.03 17.19
C GLU A 491 -5.25 -4.95 16.23
N MET A 492 -4.28 -4.16 16.67
CA MET A 492 -3.60 -3.14 15.88
C MET A 492 -2.34 -3.72 15.22
N GLU A 493 -1.79 -3.01 14.24
CA GLU A 493 -0.49 -3.33 13.62
C GLU A 493 -0.43 -4.74 12.99
N VAL A 494 -1.58 -5.23 12.51
CA VAL A 494 -1.67 -6.50 11.78
C VAL A 494 -1.26 -6.27 10.32
N ILE A 495 -0.14 -6.87 9.91
CA ILE A 495 0.59 -6.73 8.61
C ILE A 495 1.26 -5.36 8.44
N PHE A 496 0.50 -4.28 8.61
CA PHE A 496 0.95 -2.91 8.37
C PHE A 496 0.76 -2.07 9.63
N HIS A 497 1.63 -1.09 9.79
CA HIS A 497 1.61 -0.18 10.93
C HIS A 497 0.41 0.76 10.89
N SER A 498 -0.15 1.02 12.07
CA SER A 498 -1.38 1.80 12.19
C SER A 498 -1.22 3.28 11.87
N ASN A 499 0.00 3.82 11.92
CA ASN A 499 0.35 5.19 11.56
C ASN A 499 0.70 5.35 10.07
N THR A 500 0.72 4.27 9.28
CA THR A 500 0.93 4.34 7.84
C THR A 500 -0.16 5.18 7.18
N LYS A 501 0.29 6.10 6.32
CA LYS A 501 -0.57 6.97 5.51
C LYS A 501 -0.76 6.42 4.11
N SER A 502 0.31 5.89 3.53
CA SER A 502 0.32 5.33 2.17
C SER A 502 1.47 4.35 1.98
N LEU A 503 1.33 3.45 1.01
CA LEU A 503 2.45 2.68 0.46
C LEU A 503 3.04 3.40 -0.74
N ALA A 504 4.36 3.57 -0.76
CA ALA A 504 5.03 4.19 -1.89
C ALA A 504 6.42 3.62 -2.15
N THR A 505 6.88 3.72 -3.39
CA THR A 505 8.26 3.40 -3.77
C THR A 505 9.23 4.39 -3.14
N ILE A 506 10.51 4.04 -3.13
CA ILE A 506 11.57 4.88 -2.52
C ILE A 506 11.64 6.30 -3.10
N ASN A 507 11.15 6.48 -4.34
CA ASN A 507 11.11 7.77 -5.04
C ASN A 507 10.33 8.85 -4.27
N VAL A 508 9.40 8.45 -3.41
CA VAL A 508 8.66 9.40 -2.55
C VAL A 508 9.59 10.21 -1.65
N LEU A 509 10.73 9.65 -1.24
CA LEU A 509 11.71 10.33 -0.39
C LEU A 509 12.41 11.50 -1.08
N SER A 510 12.41 11.52 -2.42
CA SER A 510 12.91 12.64 -3.23
C SER A 510 11.91 13.80 -3.33
N THR A 511 10.69 13.64 -2.79
CA THR A 511 9.63 14.65 -2.85
C THR A 511 9.52 15.44 -1.54
N HIS A 512 8.91 16.62 -1.59
CA HIS A 512 8.65 17.43 -0.39
C HIS A 512 7.55 16.78 0.47
N PRO A 513 7.67 16.73 1.81
CA PRO A 513 8.72 17.32 2.66
C PRO A 513 9.96 16.44 2.89
N TYR A 514 9.94 15.17 2.51
CA TYR A 514 10.97 14.18 2.84
C TYR A 514 12.37 14.56 2.35
N ASN A 515 12.47 15.16 1.17
CA ASN A 515 13.74 15.60 0.60
C ASN A 515 14.47 16.68 1.41
N LYS A 516 13.81 17.32 2.38
CA LYS A 516 14.41 18.31 3.29
C LYS A 516 14.80 17.72 4.64
N ILE A 517 14.55 16.44 4.88
CA ILE A 517 14.83 15.76 6.14
C ILE A 517 16.14 14.97 5.98
N PRO A 518 17.22 15.35 6.69
CA PRO A 518 18.53 14.70 6.54
C PRO A 518 18.56 13.32 7.18
N TYR A 519 19.63 12.56 6.95
CA TYR A 519 19.93 11.28 7.60
C TYR A 519 18.84 10.20 7.47
N ASN A 520 18.21 10.08 6.31
CA ASN A 520 17.29 8.97 6.04
C ASN A 520 18.05 7.64 5.89
N PHE A 521 17.57 6.62 6.59
CA PHE A 521 18.22 5.31 6.68
C PHE A 521 18.20 4.56 5.35
N GLU A 522 17.07 4.53 4.64
CA GLU A 522 16.92 3.80 3.38
C GLU A 522 17.80 4.37 2.27
N LEU A 523 17.89 5.70 2.16
CA LEU A 523 18.76 6.38 1.21
C LEU A 523 20.25 6.15 1.54
N ALA A 524 20.60 5.99 2.82
CA ALA A 524 21.94 5.61 3.21
C ALA A 524 22.24 4.17 2.78
N MET A 525 21.28 3.25 2.94
CA MET A 525 21.44 1.84 2.58
C MET A 525 21.38 1.57 1.07
N SER A 526 20.70 2.40 0.27
CA SER A 526 20.60 2.20 -1.19
C SER A 526 21.95 2.23 -1.91
N ASN A 527 22.98 2.84 -1.29
CA ASN A 527 24.31 2.99 -1.86
C ASN A 527 25.33 2.00 -1.27
N VAL A 528 24.92 1.15 -0.32
CA VAL A 528 25.82 0.18 0.33
C VAL A 528 25.86 -1.08 -0.52
N THR A 529 27.01 -1.30 -1.18
CA THR A 529 27.30 -2.51 -1.97
C THR A 529 28.22 -3.48 -1.25
N ASP A 530 28.90 -3.00 -0.22
CA ASP A 530 29.85 -3.77 0.56
C ASP A 530 29.46 -3.76 2.05
N PHE A 531 28.99 -4.92 2.52
CA PHE A 531 28.67 -5.16 3.92
C PHE A 531 29.89 -5.62 4.73
N THR A 532 31.10 -5.68 4.13
CA THR A 532 32.33 -6.19 4.77
C THR A 532 32.76 -5.40 6.00
N CYS A 533 32.32 -4.14 6.12
CA CYS A 533 32.31 -3.44 7.42
C CYS A 533 30.92 -3.41 8.05
N GLY A 534 30.62 -4.47 8.79
CA GLY A 534 29.65 -4.41 9.87
C GLY A 534 28.26 -4.85 9.48
N PHE A 535 28.09 -6.15 9.31
CA PHE A 535 26.82 -6.82 9.46
C PHE A 535 27.19 -8.26 9.78
N GLY A 536 26.99 -8.70 11.03
CA GLY A 536 27.46 -10.01 11.49
C GLY A 536 27.04 -11.08 10.50
N ALA A 537 27.98 -11.55 9.68
CA ALA A 537 27.72 -12.67 8.80
C ALA A 537 27.47 -13.84 9.75
N LYS A 538 26.23 -14.39 9.77
CA LYS A 538 26.02 -15.76 10.20
C LYS A 538 26.79 -16.62 9.20
N THR A 539 28.09 -16.76 9.41
CA THR A 539 28.92 -17.77 8.77
C THR A 539 28.43 -19.10 9.33
N THR A 540 27.36 -19.63 8.76
CA THR A 540 27.18 -21.08 8.80
C THR A 540 28.33 -21.63 7.95
N PRO A 541 29.27 -22.40 8.53
CA PRO A 541 30.29 -23.02 7.72
C PRO A 541 29.54 -24.01 6.82
N SER A 542 29.45 -23.71 5.53
CA SER A 542 29.05 -24.70 4.54
C SER A 542 30.14 -25.76 4.48
N LEU A 543 30.08 -26.73 5.39
CA LEU A 543 30.91 -27.94 5.42
C LEU A 543 30.75 -28.81 4.17
N PHE A 544 29.93 -28.39 3.19
CA PHE A 544 29.65 -29.12 1.96
C PHE A 544 30.58 -28.83 0.77
N VAL A 545 31.47 -27.84 0.84
CA VAL A 545 32.35 -27.50 -0.32
C VAL A 545 33.77 -28.10 -0.21
N PHE A 546 34.21 -28.52 0.99
CA PHE A 546 35.54 -29.14 1.15
C PHE A 546 35.59 -30.67 0.95
N LEU A 547 34.44 -31.35 0.83
CA LEU A 547 34.40 -32.81 0.63
C LEU A 547 34.40 -33.23 -0.85
N VAL A 548 34.03 -32.35 -1.79
CA VAL A 548 33.99 -32.70 -3.21
C VAL A 548 35.38 -32.64 -3.86
N THR A 549 36.30 -31.83 -3.35
CA THR A 549 37.69 -31.77 -3.85
C THR A 549 38.57 -32.91 -3.33
N LEU A 550 38.25 -33.49 -2.17
CA LEU A 550 38.99 -34.61 -1.59
C LEU A 550 38.59 -35.98 -2.19
N VAL A 551 37.33 -36.14 -2.61
CA VAL A 551 36.86 -37.37 -3.28
C VAL A 551 37.39 -37.48 -4.72
N VAL A 552 37.61 -36.35 -5.41
CA VAL A 552 38.19 -36.38 -6.77
C VAL A 552 39.68 -36.70 -6.77
N PHE A 553 40.42 -36.35 -5.69
CA PHE A 553 41.85 -36.67 -5.58
C PHE A 553 42.14 -38.12 -5.19
N LEU A 554 41.24 -38.78 -4.47
CA LEU A 554 41.39 -40.19 -4.04
C LEU A 554 40.89 -41.22 -5.07
N ILE A 555 40.21 -40.80 -6.13
CA ILE A 555 39.78 -41.67 -7.25
C ILE A 555 40.81 -41.67 -8.40
N TYR A 556 41.78 -40.75 -8.39
CA TYR A 556 42.82 -40.60 -9.42
C TYR A 556 44.27 -40.72 -8.89
N SER A 557 44.49 -41.51 -7.82
CA SER A 557 45.84 -41.89 -7.35
C SER A 557 46.03 -43.41 -7.39
#